data_AF-A0A401YLY9-F1
#
_entry.id   AF-A0A401YLY9-F1
#
_cell.length_a   1.000
_cell.length_b   1.000
_cell.length_c   1.000
_cell.angle_alpha   90.00
_cell.angle_beta   90.00
_cell.angle_gamma   90.00
#
_symmetry.space_group_name_H-M   'P 1'
#
loop_
_entity.id
_entity.type
_entity.pdbx_description
1 polymer ?
#
loop_
_entity_poly.entity_id
_entity_poly.type
_entity_poly.pdbx_seq_one_letter_code
_entity_poly.pdbx_strand_id
1 'polypeptide(L)'
;MERILCADPGDLGTWRAYGELLRERGDARGRLIELDLRLAREDRDDRRRALSAEIELLTQEHRERWDAELPAGVQAVARVHGFATKVAVAWEPEAPARIAEALTSRLVTGLRIRPGSAAEEADAEYLSDAPDFDEHDMPLPPPPHEADALADLDFGGIRELDLSYFRFADPGARHLAAATSGGRIDTLDLRYCGIGDDGVAALAASPIFADVRRLHLQHNRLTGAGVRELTRFARLRELDLRYNRIGADGARALAEAPFAGSLRRLLAHRQDVSDAGVRILASATGLPSALRSFWRSV
;
A
#
# COMPACT_ATOMS: atom_id res chain seq x y z
N MET A 1 10.88 -22.36 9.37
CA MET A 1 10.67 -21.21 10.26
C MET A 1 10.16 -20.01 9.47
N GLU A 2 10.87 -19.55 8.44
CA GLU A 2 10.43 -18.43 7.58
C GLU A 2 9.02 -18.59 6.99
N ARG A 3 8.61 -19.81 6.59
CA ARG A 3 7.23 -20.05 6.14
C ARG A 3 6.18 -19.78 7.23
N ILE A 4 6.48 -20.11 8.49
CA ILE A 4 5.61 -19.85 9.63
C ILE A 4 5.60 -18.35 9.91
N LEU A 5 6.77 -17.70 9.94
CA LEU A 5 6.91 -16.26 10.16
C LEU A 5 6.25 -15.40 9.07
N CYS A 6 6.22 -15.89 7.83
CA CYS A 6 5.48 -15.25 6.74
C CYS A 6 3.96 -15.33 6.96
N ALA A 7 3.46 -16.44 7.51
CA ALA A 7 2.04 -16.64 7.80
C ALA A 7 1.60 -15.91 9.08
N ASP A 8 2.47 -15.89 10.09
CA ASP A 8 2.28 -15.21 11.37
C ASP A 8 3.58 -14.50 11.79
N PRO A 9 3.79 -13.25 11.35
CA PRO A 9 4.94 -12.44 11.78
C PRO A 9 4.94 -12.14 13.28
N GLY A 10 3.83 -12.37 13.99
CA GLY A 10 3.68 -12.16 15.43
C GLY A 10 4.10 -13.36 16.28
N ASP A 11 4.46 -14.50 15.68
CA ASP A 11 4.88 -15.70 16.40
C ASP A 11 6.26 -15.50 17.06
N LEU A 12 6.23 -14.98 18.28
CA LEU A 12 7.42 -14.73 19.11
C LEU A 12 8.21 -16.02 19.40
N GLY A 13 7.55 -17.18 19.43
CA GLY A 13 8.19 -18.47 19.68
C GLY A 13 9.05 -18.89 18.49
N THR A 14 8.49 -18.78 17.29
CA THR A 14 9.24 -19.04 16.05
C THR A 14 10.36 -18.02 15.86
N TRP A 15 10.13 -16.73 16.15
CA TRP A 15 11.20 -15.73 16.09
C TRP A 15 12.35 -16.05 17.03
N ARG A 16 12.06 -16.42 18.29
CA ARG A 16 13.09 -16.78 19.27
C ARG A 16 13.97 -17.92 18.77
N ALA A 17 13.36 -19.03 18.35
CA ALA A 17 14.12 -20.18 17.85
C ALA A 17 14.90 -19.84 16.57
N TYR A 18 14.37 -18.95 15.71
CA TYR A 18 15.08 -18.52 14.51
C TYR A 18 16.27 -17.63 14.86
N GLY A 19 16.13 -16.75 15.86
CA GLY A 19 17.20 -15.91 16.37
C GLY A 19 18.34 -16.70 17.01
N GLU A 20 18.04 -17.78 17.73
CA GLU A 20 19.04 -18.72 18.27
C GLU A 20 19.85 -19.36 17.13
N LEU A 21 19.18 -19.88 16.10
CA LEU A 21 19.83 -20.46 14.91
C LEU A 21 20.72 -19.44 14.18
N LEU A 22 20.29 -18.18 14.06
CA LEU A 22 21.06 -17.12 13.39
C LEU A 22 22.30 -16.74 14.20
N ARG A 23 22.21 -16.70 15.54
CA ARG A 23 23.36 -16.48 16.42
C ARG A 23 24.40 -17.59 16.29
N GLU A 24 23.97 -18.85 16.23
CA GLU A 24 24.89 -19.99 16.00
C GLU A 24 25.64 -19.88 14.68
N ARG A 25 25.04 -19.22 13.68
CA ARG A 25 25.63 -18.94 12.37
C ARG A 25 26.43 -17.64 12.30
N GLY A 26 26.53 -16.89 13.41
CA GLY A 26 27.20 -15.60 13.47
C GLY A 26 26.47 -14.48 12.72
N ASP A 27 25.17 -14.62 12.45
CA ASP A 27 24.35 -13.55 11.87
C ASP A 27 23.83 -12.62 12.97
N ALA A 28 24.12 -11.32 12.83
CA ALA A 28 23.72 -10.27 13.76
C ALA A 28 22.20 -10.15 13.94
N ARG A 29 21.40 -10.58 12.95
CA ARG A 29 19.94 -10.63 13.06
C ARG A 29 19.48 -11.50 14.22
N GLY A 30 20.25 -12.52 14.60
CA GLY A 30 19.95 -13.34 15.77
C GLY A 30 20.00 -12.56 17.09
N ARG A 31 20.99 -11.67 17.25
CA ARG A 31 21.07 -10.76 18.41
C ARG A 31 19.97 -9.70 18.34
N LEU A 32 19.69 -9.17 17.15
CA LEU A 32 18.64 -8.18 16.93
C LEU A 32 17.26 -8.73 17.36
N ILE A 33 16.92 -9.95 16.95
CA ILE A 33 15.68 -10.64 17.38
C ILE A 33 15.61 -10.76 18.90
N GLU A 34 16.70 -11.18 19.55
CA GLU A 34 16.75 -11.31 21.02
C GLU A 34 16.42 -9.97 21.70
N LEU A 35 17.01 -8.88 21.22
CA LEU A 35 16.80 -7.54 21.76
C LEU A 35 15.38 -7.03 21.52
N ASP A 36 14.85 -7.18 20.30
CA ASP A 36 13.49 -6.78 19.96
C ASP A 36 12.45 -7.52 20.81
N LEU A 37 12.62 -8.84 21.00
CA LEU A 37 11.73 -9.65 21.85
C LEU A 37 11.81 -9.26 23.33
N ARG A 38 12.97 -8.81 23.80
CA ARG A 38 13.14 -8.27 25.17
C ARG A 38 12.48 -6.90 25.31
N LEU A 39 12.68 -6.01 24.34
CA LEU A 39 12.06 -4.68 24.31
C LEU A 39 10.53 -4.78 24.33
N ALA A 40 9.95 -5.74 23.61
CA ALA A 40 8.51 -5.97 23.56
C ALA A 40 7.89 -6.35 24.92
N ARG A 41 8.69 -6.83 25.89
CA ARG A 41 8.24 -7.26 27.22
C ARG A 41 8.71 -6.35 28.35
N GLU A 42 9.51 -5.34 28.03
CA GLU A 42 10.11 -4.46 29.03
C GLU A 42 9.18 -3.28 29.31
N ASP A 43 8.78 -3.13 30.57
CA ASP A 43 7.85 -2.09 31.00
C ASP A 43 8.58 -0.83 31.49
N ARG A 44 9.86 -0.91 31.87
CA ARG A 44 10.58 0.26 32.40
C ARG A 44 11.16 1.13 31.29
N ASP A 45 10.71 2.38 31.22
CA ASP A 45 11.15 3.36 30.21
C ASP A 45 12.67 3.47 30.05
N ASP A 46 13.44 3.53 31.14
CA ASP A 46 14.90 3.62 31.06
C ASP A 46 15.54 2.41 30.36
N ARG A 47 15.01 1.21 30.63
CA ARG A 47 15.49 -0.03 29.99
C ARG A 47 15.01 -0.13 28.56
N ARG A 48 13.78 0.29 28.28
CA ARG A 48 13.26 0.39 26.91
C ARG A 48 14.15 1.29 26.06
N ARG A 49 14.50 2.49 26.57
CA ARG A 49 15.43 3.42 25.91
C ARG A 49 16.80 2.79 25.66
N ALA A 50 17.36 2.10 26.65
CA ALA A 50 18.65 1.44 26.49
C ALA A 50 18.61 0.32 25.43
N LEU A 51 17.57 -0.51 25.44
CA LEU A 51 17.37 -1.57 24.44
C LEU A 51 17.15 -0.99 23.04
N SER A 52 16.33 0.06 22.90
CA SER A 52 16.12 0.75 21.61
C SER A 52 17.43 1.32 21.05
N ALA A 53 18.26 1.94 21.88
CA ALA A 53 19.56 2.45 21.46
C ALA A 53 20.51 1.31 21.01
N GLU A 54 20.51 0.17 21.70
CA GLU A 54 21.29 -1.01 21.30
C GLU A 54 20.80 -1.59 19.95
N ILE A 55 19.47 -1.69 19.76
CA ILE A 55 18.84 -2.13 18.51
C ILE A 55 19.19 -1.20 17.35
N GLU A 56 19.11 0.12 17.57
CA GLU A 56 19.44 1.13 16.56
C GLU A 56 20.90 1.04 16.13
N LEU A 57 21.82 0.92 17.09
CA LEU A 57 23.25 0.82 16.82
C LEU A 57 23.60 -0.46 16.06
N LEU A 58 23.08 -1.61 16.49
CA LEU A 58 23.27 -2.89 15.81
C LEU A 58 22.67 -2.86 14.39
N THR A 59 21.52 -2.22 14.24
CA THR A 59 20.88 -2.04 12.93
C THR A 59 21.75 -1.19 12.01
N GLN A 60 22.29 -0.08 12.51
CA GLN A 60 23.13 0.81 11.73
C GLN A 60 24.43 0.11 11.30
N GLU A 61 25.07 -0.62 12.21
CA GLU A 61 26.32 -1.35 11.95
C GLU A 61 26.20 -2.38 10.83
N HIS A 62 25.06 -3.07 10.73
CA HIS A 62 24.88 -4.17 9.79
C HIS A 62 24.01 -3.83 8.57
N ARG A 63 23.44 -2.62 8.50
CA ARG A 63 22.50 -2.22 7.45
C ARG A 63 23.06 -2.43 6.05
N GLU A 64 24.28 -1.94 5.79
CA GLU A 64 24.89 -2.02 4.45
C GLU A 64 25.05 -3.48 4.00
N ARG A 65 25.46 -4.37 4.91
CA ARG A 65 25.57 -5.81 4.62
C ARG A 65 24.22 -6.43 4.30
N TRP A 66 23.16 -6.07 5.03
CA TRP A 66 21.82 -6.59 4.76
C TRP A 66 21.16 -5.97 3.52
N ASP A 67 21.54 -4.76 3.13
CA ASP A 67 21.11 -4.14 1.88
C ASP A 67 21.80 -4.81 0.68
N ALA A 68 23.08 -5.18 0.83
CA ALA A 68 23.83 -5.92 -0.20
C ALA A 68 23.32 -7.35 -0.47
N GLU A 69 22.44 -7.89 0.38
CA GLU A 69 21.75 -9.17 0.15
C GLU A 69 20.58 -9.05 -0.85
N LEU A 70 20.10 -7.84 -1.12
CA LEU A 70 19.00 -7.61 -2.06
C LEU A 70 19.52 -7.58 -3.51
N PRO A 71 18.66 -7.96 -4.48
CA PRO A 71 19.02 -7.85 -5.89
C PRO A 71 19.37 -6.41 -6.27
N ALA A 72 20.24 -6.24 -7.27
CA ALA A 72 20.63 -4.92 -7.74
C ALA A 72 19.40 -4.11 -8.22
N GLY A 73 19.28 -2.87 -7.73
CA GLY A 73 18.14 -2.00 -8.02
C GLY A 73 16.91 -2.23 -7.13
N VAL A 74 16.98 -3.16 -6.17
CA VAL A 74 15.95 -3.39 -5.14
C VAL A 74 16.38 -2.74 -3.83
N GLN A 75 15.48 -1.99 -3.20
CA GLN A 75 15.76 -1.27 -1.95
C GLN A 75 14.84 -1.75 -0.82
N ALA A 76 15.37 -1.93 0.39
CA ALA A 76 14.53 -2.18 1.56
C ALA A 76 13.78 -0.89 1.97
N VAL A 77 12.46 -0.98 2.05
CA VAL A 77 11.58 0.10 2.56
C VAL A 77 11.27 -0.12 4.03
N ALA A 78 11.05 -1.37 4.42
CA ALA A 78 10.80 -1.75 5.81
C ALA A 78 11.58 -3.01 6.16
N ARG A 79 11.98 -3.09 7.42
CA ARG A 79 12.67 -4.25 7.98
C ARG A 79 12.01 -4.68 9.27
N VAL A 80 12.01 -5.98 9.52
CA VAL A 80 11.67 -6.59 10.81
C VAL A 80 12.85 -7.45 11.21
N HIS A 81 13.43 -7.19 12.38
CA HIS A 81 14.61 -7.89 12.87
C HIS A 81 15.78 -7.93 11.87
N GLY A 82 15.95 -6.85 11.09
CA GLY A 82 16.99 -6.75 10.07
C GLY A 82 16.67 -7.44 8.74
N PHE A 83 15.57 -8.20 8.63
CA PHE A 83 15.10 -8.76 7.37
C PHE A 83 14.25 -7.75 6.59
N ALA A 84 14.49 -7.61 5.29
CA ALA A 84 13.62 -6.81 4.43
C ALA A 84 12.23 -7.44 4.35
N THR A 85 11.20 -6.69 4.71
CA THR A 85 9.79 -7.13 4.68
C THR A 85 8.97 -6.35 3.67
N LYS A 86 9.36 -5.11 3.36
CA LYS A 86 8.86 -4.35 2.22
C LYS A 86 10.04 -3.91 1.38
N VAL A 87 9.97 -4.14 0.08
CA VAL A 87 11.00 -3.72 -0.88
C VAL A 87 10.43 -2.72 -1.88
N ALA A 88 11.30 -1.92 -2.48
CA ALA A 88 10.95 -1.02 -3.57
C ALA A 88 11.81 -1.28 -4.80
N VAL A 89 11.17 -1.16 -5.97
CA VAL A 89 11.80 -1.28 -7.28
C VAL A 89 11.34 -0.09 -8.14
N ALA A 90 12.28 0.60 -8.79
CA ALA A 90 11.93 1.60 -9.80
C ALA A 90 11.51 0.91 -11.10
N TRP A 91 10.49 1.44 -11.78
CA TRP A 91 9.97 0.88 -13.02
C TRP A 91 10.88 1.21 -14.21
N GLU A 92 11.82 0.30 -14.45
CA GLU A 92 12.78 0.28 -15.56
C GLU A 92 12.60 -1.03 -16.35
N PRO A 93 13.20 -1.20 -17.55
CA PRO A 93 13.03 -2.41 -18.35
C PRO A 93 13.32 -3.73 -17.62
N GLU A 94 14.26 -3.76 -16.68
CA GLU A 94 14.57 -4.96 -15.88
C GLU A 94 13.71 -5.11 -14.61
N ALA A 95 12.78 -4.18 -14.34
CA ALA A 95 11.97 -4.19 -13.12
C ALA A 95 11.17 -5.48 -12.91
N PRO A 96 10.50 -6.07 -13.94
CA PRO A 96 9.80 -7.34 -13.75
C PRO A 96 10.71 -8.46 -13.25
N ALA A 97 11.93 -8.56 -13.80
CA ALA A 97 12.91 -9.56 -13.37
C ALA A 97 13.40 -9.30 -11.94
N ARG A 98 13.70 -8.04 -11.59
CA ARG A 98 14.09 -7.64 -10.23
C ARG A 98 13.00 -7.92 -9.20
N ILE A 99 11.74 -7.67 -9.56
CA ILE A 99 10.58 -7.97 -8.71
C ILE A 99 10.50 -9.48 -8.50
N ALA A 100 10.55 -10.28 -9.57
CA ALA A 100 10.49 -11.74 -9.46
C ALA A 100 11.61 -12.28 -8.56
N GLU A 101 12.84 -11.79 -8.70
CA GLU A 101 13.97 -12.16 -7.86
C GLU A 101 13.76 -11.76 -6.39
N ALA A 102 13.32 -10.52 -6.13
CA ALA A 102 13.08 -10.02 -4.78
C ALA A 102 11.98 -10.81 -4.05
N LEU A 103 10.94 -11.22 -4.78
CA LEU A 103 9.80 -11.96 -4.24
C LEU A 103 10.07 -13.46 -4.02
N THR A 104 11.26 -13.96 -4.39
CA THR A 104 11.71 -15.30 -3.98
C THR A 104 11.92 -15.40 -2.46
N SER A 105 12.23 -14.26 -1.81
CA SER A 105 12.35 -14.18 -0.36
C SER A 105 10.96 -14.24 0.30
N ARG A 106 10.75 -15.26 1.13
CA ARG A 106 9.46 -15.46 1.83
C ARG A 106 9.16 -14.41 2.90
N LEU A 107 10.15 -13.63 3.32
CA LEU A 107 9.97 -12.57 4.31
C LEU A 107 9.53 -11.25 3.66
N VAL A 108 9.68 -11.10 2.34
CA VAL A 108 9.16 -9.95 1.61
C VAL A 108 7.65 -10.11 1.43
N THR A 109 6.89 -9.36 2.21
CA THR A 109 5.42 -9.35 2.20
C THR A 109 4.85 -8.06 1.63
N GLY A 110 5.70 -7.08 1.30
CA GLY A 110 5.31 -5.81 0.71
C GLY A 110 6.18 -5.44 -0.49
N LEU A 111 5.55 -4.89 -1.52
CA LEU A 111 6.22 -4.38 -2.70
C LEU A 111 5.79 -2.93 -2.96
N ARG A 112 6.76 -2.06 -3.21
CA ARG A 112 6.55 -0.73 -3.77
C ARG A 112 7.14 -0.66 -5.17
N ILE A 113 6.34 -0.27 -6.15
CA ILE A 113 6.83 0.03 -7.50
C ILE A 113 6.80 1.55 -7.65
N ARG A 114 7.95 2.14 -7.94
CA ARG A 114 8.10 3.58 -8.15
C ARG A 114 8.18 3.88 -9.65
N PRO A 115 7.82 5.09 -10.09
CA PRO A 115 8.21 5.57 -11.41
C PRO A 115 9.71 5.39 -11.66
N GLY A 116 10.10 5.11 -12.91
CA GLY A 116 11.49 5.11 -13.34
C GLY A 116 12.08 6.53 -13.37
N SER A 117 13.39 6.67 -13.53
CA SER A 117 14.05 7.99 -13.48
C SER A 117 13.57 8.93 -14.59
N ALA A 118 13.32 8.39 -15.79
CA ALA A 118 12.78 9.16 -16.92
C ALA A 118 11.36 9.69 -16.65
N ALA A 119 10.59 8.95 -15.85
CA ALA A 119 9.28 9.40 -15.41
C ALA A 119 9.38 10.51 -14.36
N GLU A 120 10.32 10.42 -13.41
CA GLU A 120 10.54 11.49 -12.43
C GLU A 120 10.93 12.81 -13.10
N GLU A 121 11.72 12.76 -14.18
CA GLU A 121 12.09 13.93 -14.99
C GLU A 121 10.88 14.50 -15.76
N ALA A 122 10.09 13.65 -16.42
CA ALA A 122 8.87 14.07 -17.12
C ALA A 122 7.82 14.65 -16.13
N ASP A 123 7.75 14.10 -14.93
CA ASP A 123 6.91 14.58 -13.85
C ASP A 123 7.41 15.92 -13.27
N ALA A 124 8.73 16.15 -13.22
CA ALA A 124 9.32 17.41 -12.77
C ALA A 124 9.06 18.58 -13.76
N GLU A 125 9.07 18.31 -15.06
CA GLU A 125 8.65 19.28 -16.08
C GLU A 125 7.14 19.59 -15.98
N TYR A 126 6.33 18.60 -15.61
CA TYR A 126 4.91 18.77 -15.32
C TYR A 126 4.66 19.56 -14.01
N LEU A 127 5.52 19.43 -13.01
CA LEU A 127 5.50 20.19 -11.74
C LEU A 127 6.11 21.60 -11.87
N SER A 128 6.41 22.06 -13.09
CA SER A 128 6.89 23.43 -13.36
C SER A 128 5.74 24.45 -13.34
N ASP A 129 6.04 25.76 -13.30
CA ASP A 129 5.07 26.87 -13.26
C ASP A 129 4.11 26.97 -14.49
N ALA A 130 4.07 25.95 -15.35
CA ALA A 130 3.04 25.81 -16.38
C ALA A 130 1.65 25.69 -15.72
N PRO A 131 0.57 26.19 -16.35
CA PRO A 131 -0.76 26.04 -15.77
C PRO A 131 -1.08 24.55 -15.59
N ASP A 132 -1.19 24.14 -14.32
CA ASP A 132 -1.56 22.80 -13.86
C ASP A 132 -2.91 22.32 -14.40
N PHE A 133 -3.67 23.20 -15.06
CA PHE A 133 -5.06 23.03 -15.44
C PHE A 133 -5.27 23.28 -16.93
N ASP A 134 -6.14 22.48 -17.56
CA ASP A 134 -6.62 22.69 -18.91
C ASP A 134 -7.58 23.90 -18.98
N GLU A 135 -8.10 24.18 -20.18
CA GLU A 135 -9.04 25.28 -20.45
C GLU A 135 -10.35 25.23 -19.63
N HIS A 136 -10.60 24.16 -18.89
CA HIS A 136 -11.77 23.95 -18.04
C HIS A 136 -11.44 23.95 -16.53
N ASP A 137 -10.28 24.49 -16.13
CA ASP A 137 -9.77 24.40 -14.74
C ASP A 137 -9.66 22.93 -14.26
N MET A 138 -9.41 21.99 -15.18
CA MET A 138 -9.19 20.59 -14.83
C MET A 138 -7.71 20.30 -14.78
N PRO A 139 -7.19 19.65 -13.73
CA PRO A 139 -5.79 19.28 -13.68
C PRO A 139 -5.39 18.51 -14.95
N LEU A 140 -4.37 18.97 -15.66
CA LEU A 140 -3.92 18.30 -16.89
C LEU A 140 -3.56 16.84 -16.55
N PRO A 141 -3.99 15.86 -17.35
CA PRO A 141 -3.50 14.51 -17.19
C PRO A 141 -1.99 14.50 -17.44
N PRO A 142 -1.19 14.05 -16.49
CA PRO A 142 0.16 13.68 -16.84
C PRO A 142 0.19 12.50 -17.81
N PRO A 143 1.27 12.37 -18.61
CA PRO A 143 1.39 11.23 -19.51
C PRO A 143 1.42 9.93 -18.69
N PRO A 144 0.55 8.95 -19.03
CA PRO A 144 0.59 7.66 -18.37
C PRO A 144 1.90 6.94 -18.72
N HIS A 145 2.45 6.20 -17.76
CA HIS A 145 3.55 5.28 -18.02
C HIS A 145 3.02 4.09 -18.82
N GLU A 146 3.80 3.65 -19.81
CA GLU A 146 3.57 2.37 -20.48
C GLU A 146 3.76 1.24 -19.45
N ALA A 147 2.65 0.63 -19.07
CA ALA A 147 2.57 -0.29 -17.93
C ALA A 147 1.95 -1.64 -18.34
N ASP A 148 2.02 -1.99 -19.62
CA ASP A 148 1.46 -3.23 -20.16
C ASP A 148 2.09 -4.47 -19.50
N ALA A 149 3.38 -4.39 -19.21
CA ALA A 149 4.12 -5.43 -18.49
C ALA A 149 3.66 -5.63 -17.03
N LEU A 150 2.78 -4.78 -16.47
CA LEU A 150 2.13 -5.06 -15.19
C LEU A 150 1.28 -6.34 -15.25
N ALA A 151 0.73 -6.66 -16.42
CA ALA A 151 -0.06 -7.89 -16.62
C ALA A 151 0.76 -9.16 -16.47
N ASP A 152 2.08 -9.08 -16.68
CA ASP A 152 2.98 -10.23 -16.62
C ASP A 152 3.60 -10.43 -15.23
N LEU A 153 3.32 -9.54 -14.27
CA LEU A 153 3.86 -9.65 -12.92
C LEU A 153 3.23 -10.84 -12.17
N ASP A 154 4.06 -11.52 -11.38
CA ASP A 154 3.62 -12.41 -10.30
C ASP A 154 3.95 -11.74 -8.97
N PHE A 155 2.90 -11.33 -8.25
CA PHE A 155 3.04 -10.73 -6.92
C PHE A 155 3.41 -11.75 -5.83
N GLY A 156 3.56 -13.03 -6.18
CA GLY A 156 4.01 -14.08 -5.27
C GLY A 156 3.12 -14.13 -4.03
N GLY A 157 3.74 -14.12 -2.85
CA GLY A 157 3.05 -14.17 -1.55
C GLY A 157 2.84 -12.81 -0.87
N ILE A 158 3.01 -11.67 -1.56
CA ILE A 158 2.89 -10.36 -0.91
C ILE A 158 1.45 -10.08 -0.44
N ARG A 159 1.35 -9.16 0.51
CA ARG A 159 0.09 -8.69 1.10
C ARG A 159 -0.10 -7.19 0.91
N GLU A 160 0.98 -6.45 0.74
CA GLU A 160 0.97 -5.01 0.52
C GLU A 160 1.55 -4.68 -0.85
N LEU A 161 0.78 -3.97 -1.67
CA LEU A 161 1.21 -3.43 -2.94
C LEU A 161 1.04 -1.91 -2.95
N ASP A 162 2.14 -1.22 -3.23
CA ASP A 162 2.22 0.23 -3.25
C ASP A 162 2.71 0.70 -4.61
N LEU A 163 1.79 1.22 -5.41
CA LEU A 163 2.07 1.87 -6.69
C LEU A 163 1.79 3.37 -6.58
N SER A 164 1.81 3.94 -5.37
CA SER A 164 1.55 5.36 -5.20
C SER A 164 2.49 6.19 -6.08
N TYR A 165 1.93 7.18 -6.77
CA TYR A 165 2.59 8.03 -7.75
C TYR A 165 3.05 7.32 -9.03
N PHE A 166 2.75 6.03 -9.23
CA PHE A 166 2.94 5.38 -10.52
C PHE A 166 1.72 5.64 -11.40
N ARG A 167 1.86 6.54 -12.38
CA ARG A 167 0.73 7.07 -13.16
C ARG A 167 0.44 6.18 -14.35
N PHE A 168 -0.40 5.17 -14.20
CA PHE A 168 -0.68 4.17 -15.25
C PHE A 168 -2.13 4.20 -15.76
N ALA A 169 -2.98 5.05 -15.17
CA ALA A 169 -4.37 5.28 -15.57
C ALA A 169 -5.22 3.98 -15.72
N ASP A 170 -6.35 4.07 -16.41
CA ASP A 170 -7.25 2.91 -16.59
C ASP A 170 -6.63 1.75 -17.38
N PRO A 171 -5.86 1.96 -18.46
CA PRO A 171 -5.20 0.86 -19.17
C PRO A 171 -4.25 0.07 -18.27
N GLY A 172 -3.37 0.75 -17.53
CA GLY A 172 -2.48 0.08 -16.60
C GLY A 172 -3.22 -0.58 -15.43
N ALA A 173 -4.37 -0.05 -15.00
CA ALA A 173 -5.20 -0.69 -13.97
C ALA A 173 -5.78 -2.02 -14.47
N ARG A 174 -6.14 -2.09 -15.77
CA ARG A 174 -6.57 -3.34 -16.42
C ARG A 174 -5.40 -4.33 -16.53
N HIS A 175 -4.20 -3.87 -16.87
CA HIS A 175 -3.01 -4.72 -16.88
C HIS A 175 -2.68 -5.24 -15.47
N LEU A 176 -2.68 -4.35 -14.47
CA LEU A 176 -2.49 -4.72 -13.07
C LEU A 176 -3.53 -5.74 -12.58
N ALA A 177 -4.79 -5.59 -12.99
CA ALA A 177 -5.86 -6.53 -12.67
C ALA A 177 -5.67 -7.92 -13.29
N ALA A 178 -4.90 -8.03 -14.38
CA ALA A 178 -4.59 -9.25 -15.11
C ALA A 178 -3.33 -9.97 -14.62
N ALA A 179 -2.56 -9.35 -13.71
CA ALA A 179 -1.39 -9.95 -13.08
C ALA A 179 -1.72 -11.29 -12.38
N THR A 180 -0.69 -11.98 -11.93
CA THR A 180 -0.84 -13.20 -11.13
C THR A 180 -0.39 -12.97 -9.69
N SER A 181 -0.93 -13.77 -8.77
CA SER A 181 -0.48 -13.77 -7.39
C SER A 181 -0.72 -15.14 -6.76
N GLY A 182 0.28 -15.67 -6.07
CA GLY A 182 0.14 -16.82 -5.18
C GLY A 182 -0.46 -16.47 -3.80
N GLY A 183 -0.70 -15.18 -3.53
CA GLY A 183 -1.13 -14.62 -2.26
C GLY A 183 -2.45 -13.85 -2.35
N ARG A 184 -2.73 -13.05 -1.31
CA ARG A 184 -3.91 -12.18 -1.24
C ARG A 184 -3.45 -10.80 -0.78
N ILE A 185 -3.68 -9.80 -1.61
CA ILE A 185 -3.37 -8.41 -1.29
C ILE A 185 -4.38 -7.89 -0.26
N ASP A 186 -3.90 -7.45 0.90
CA ASP A 186 -4.69 -6.82 1.95
C ASP A 186 -4.63 -5.29 1.91
N THR A 187 -3.54 -4.73 1.38
CA THR A 187 -3.27 -3.29 1.31
C THR A 187 -2.87 -2.94 -0.09
N LEU A 188 -3.67 -2.07 -0.72
CA LEU A 188 -3.46 -1.59 -2.07
C LEU A 188 -3.40 -0.07 -2.04
N ASP A 189 -2.23 0.48 -2.34
CA ASP A 189 -1.99 1.91 -2.40
C ASP A 189 -1.79 2.36 -3.84
N LEU A 190 -2.79 3.09 -4.35
CA LEU A 190 -2.89 3.59 -5.72
C LEU A 190 -3.13 5.10 -5.72
N ARG A 191 -2.57 5.81 -4.74
CA ARG A 191 -2.68 7.27 -4.68
C ARG A 191 -1.94 7.89 -5.87
N TYR A 192 -2.52 8.93 -6.48
CA TYR A 192 -1.91 9.65 -7.59
C TYR A 192 -1.59 8.77 -8.82
N CYS A 193 -2.41 7.76 -9.13
CA CYS A 193 -2.18 6.87 -10.29
C CYS A 193 -2.92 7.29 -11.56
N GLY A 194 -3.79 8.31 -11.49
CA GLY A 194 -4.60 8.78 -12.61
C GLY A 194 -5.73 7.82 -12.99
N ILE A 195 -6.14 6.94 -12.08
CA ILE A 195 -7.17 5.91 -12.29
C ILE A 195 -8.55 6.58 -12.33
N GLY A 196 -9.38 6.21 -13.31
CA GLY A 196 -10.78 6.57 -13.43
C GLY A 196 -11.71 5.42 -13.01
N ASP A 197 -12.98 5.55 -13.36
CA ASP A 197 -14.02 4.59 -12.98
C ASP A 197 -13.79 3.21 -13.62
N ASP A 198 -13.33 3.16 -14.88
CA ASP A 198 -13.05 1.92 -15.61
C ASP A 198 -11.88 1.14 -15.01
N GLY A 199 -10.82 1.84 -14.61
CA GLY A 199 -9.66 1.21 -13.99
C GLY A 199 -10.03 0.63 -12.63
N VAL A 200 -10.81 1.35 -11.81
CA VAL A 200 -11.29 0.80 -10.54
C VAL A 200 -12.24 -0.37 -10.73
N ALA A 201 -13.07 -0.37 -11.79
CA ALA A 201 -13.92 -1.50 -12.15
C ALA A 201 -13.09 -2.76 -12.45
N ALA A 202 -12.00 -2.61 -13.22
CA ALA A 202 -11.09 -3.69 -13.54
C ALA A 202 -10.42 -4.26 -12.28
N LEU A 203 -9.90 -3.39 -11.41
CA LEU A 203 -9.28 -3.79 -10.14
C LEU A 203 -10.28 -4.51 -9.23
N ALA A 204 -11.51 -4.00 -9.14
CA ALA A 204 -12.59 -4.57 -8.33
C ALA A 204 -13.11 -5.92 -8.86
N ALA A 205 -12.88 -6.22 -10.13
CA ALA A 205 -13.18 -7.51 -10.74
C ALA A 205 -12.04 -8.54 -10.59
N SER A 206 -10.83 -8.10 -10.25
CA SER A 206 -9.67 -8.99 -10.15
C SER A 206 -9.71 -9.85 -8.86
N PRO A 207 -9.47 -11.16 -8.97
CA PRO A 207 -9.39 -12.03 -7.80
C PRO A 207 -8.20 -11.70 -6.87
N ILE A 208 -7.14 -11.07 -7.39
CA ILE A 208 -5.95 -10.67 -6.63
C ILE A 208 -6.33 -9.69 -5.51
N PHE A 209 -7.25 -8.78 -5.81
CA PHE A 209 -7.63 -7.67 -4.94
C PHE A 209 -8.95 -7.93 -4.18
N ALA A 210 -9.55 -9.11 -4.33
CA ALA A 210 -10.82 -9.46 -3.69
C ALA A 210 -10.80 -9.41 -2.15
N ASP A 211 -9.61 -9.50 -1.55
CA ASP A 211 -9.41 -9.47 -0.10
C ASP A 211 -8.88 -8.16 0.46
N VAL A 212 -8.79 -7.11 -0.37
CA VAL A 212 -8.28 -5.81 0.05
C VAL A 212 -9.10 -5.27 1.23
N ARG A 213 -8.36 -4.86 2.27
CA ARG A 213 -8.90 -4.27 3.50
C ARG A 213 -8.55 -2.80 3.62
N ARG A 214 -7.42 -2.37 3.04
CA ARG A 214 -6.97 -0.99 3.02
C ARG A 214 -6.76 -0.57 1.57
N LEU A 215 -7.56 0.37 1.10
CA LEU A 215 -7.51 0.86 -0.27
C LEU A 215 -7.29 2.37 -0.25
N HIS A 216 -6.17 2.81 -0.83
CA HIS A 216 -5.85 4.23 -0.96
C HIS A 216 -5.96 4.66 -2.42
N LEU A 217 -6.93 5.53 -2.70
CA LEU A 217 -7.24 6.05 -4.03
C LEU A 217 -7.23 7.59 -4.04
N GLN A 218 -6.50 8.20 -3.09
CA GLN A 218 -6.34 9.65 -3.03
C GLN A 218 -5.86 10.21 -4.38
N HIS A 219 -6.45 11.33 -4.81
CA HIS A 219 -6.02 12.07 -5.99
C HIS A 219 -6.03 11.24 -7.27
N ASN A 220 -7.20 10.64 -7.54
CA ASN A 220 -7.51 9.94 -8.78
C ASN A 220 -8.71 10.64 -9.47
N ARG A 221 -9.28 10.02 -10.51
CA ARG A 221 -10.38 10.58 -11.30
C ARG A 221 -11.70 9.86 -11.05
N LEU A 222 -11.88 9.30 -9.85
CA LEU A 222 -13.11 8.58 -9.52
C LEU A 222 -14.30 9.52 -9.43
N THR A 223 -15.41 9.07 -9.98
CA THR A 223 -16.73 9.68 -9.81
C THR A 223 -17.63 8.80 -8.95
N GLY A 224 -18.90 9.18 -8.80
CA GLY A 224 -19.90 8.33 -8.16
C GLY A 224 -20.05 6.96 -8.84
N ALA A 225 -19.75 6.84 -10.13
CA ALA A 225 -19.78 5.55 -10.84
C ALA A 225 -18.65 4.62 -10.38
N GLY A 226 -17.40 5.09 -10.29
CA GLY A 226 -16.29 4.28 -9.78
C GLY A 226 -16.50 3.85 -8.33
N VAL A 227 -17.13 4.70 -7.51
CA VAL A 227 -17.48 4.31 -6.13
C VAL A 227 -18.50 3.17 -6.08
N ARG A 228 -19.40 3.05 -7.06
CA ARG A 228 -20.29 1.87 -7.15
C ARG A 228 -19.50 0.60 -7.42
N GLU A 229 -18.44 0.67 -8.21
CA GLU A 229 -17.56 -0.49 -8.47
C GLU A 229 -16.77 -0.90 -7.22
N LEU A 230 -16.44 0.05 -6.35
CA LEU A 230 -15.77 -0.26 -5.08
C LEU A 230 -16.58 -1.22 -4.20
N THR A 231 -17.91 -1.28 -4.35
CA THR A 231 -18.80 -2.18 -3.58
C THR A 231 -18.41 -3.67 -3.69
N ARG A 232 -17.67 -4.03 -4.74
CA ARG A 232 -17.15 -5.40 -4.96
C ARG A 232 -15.99 -5.75 -4.01
N PHE A 233 -15.31 -4.77 -3.42
CA PHE A 233 -14.31 -4.99 -2.37
C PHE A 233 -14.98 -5.28 -1.02
N ALA A 234 -15.51 -6.49 -0.86
CA ALA A 234 -16.35 -6.87 0.27
C ALA A 234 -15.68 -6.80 1.66
N ARG A 235 -14.35 -6.66 1.72
CA ARG A 235 -13.55 -6.74 2.96
C ARG A 235 -12.94 -5.41 3.40
N LEU A 236 -13.28 -4.29 2.75
CA LEU A 236 -12.72 -2.98 3.10
C LEU A 236 -12.96 -2.61 4.57
N ARG A 237 -11.90 -2.12 5.18
CA ARG A 237 -11.83 -1.58 6.54
C ARG A 237 -11.33 -0.15 6.52
N GLU A 238 -10.48 0.21 5.57
CA GLU A 238 -10.00 1.57 5.39
C GLU A 238 -10.06 1.96 3.92
N LEU A 239 -10.63 3.12 3.67
CA LEU A 239 -10.81 3.66 2.33
C LEU A 239 -10.45 5.14 2.31
N ASP A 240 -9.53 5.51 1.43
CA ASP A 240 -9.15 6.91 1.19
C ASP A 240 -9.51 7.33 -0.23
N LEU A 241 -10.46 8.25 -0.33
CA LEU A 241 -11.03 8.80 -1.57
C LEU A 241 -10.82 10.31 -1.68
N ARG A 242 -9.97 10.91 -0.83
CA ARG A 242 -9.71 12.36 -0.87
C ARG A 242 -9.26 12.80 -2.26
N TYR A 243 -9.65 14.00 -2.69
CA TYR A 243 -9.31 14.56 -4.00
C TYR A 243 -9.83 13.68 -5.16
N ASN A 244 -11.06 13.21 -5.04
CA ASN A 244 -11.85 12.63 -6.13
C ASN A 244 -13.18 13.39 -6.25
N ARG A 245 -13.98 13.15 -7.30
CA ARG A 245 -15.24 13.87 -7.54
C ARG A 245 -16.43 12.95 -7.43
N ILE A 246 -16.57 12.31 -6.27
CA ILE A 246 -17.52 11.21 -6.06
C ILE A 246 -18.98 11.66 -5.90
N GLY A 247 -19.19 12.89 -5.44
CA GLY A 247 -20.50 13.53 -5.31
C GLY A 247 -21.45 12.80 -4.35
N ALA A 248 -22.71 13.24 -4.35
CA ALA A 248 -23.75 12.67 -3.50
C ALA A 248 -24.08 11.21 -3.87
N ASP A 249 -23.93 10.86 -5.15
CA ASP A 249 -24.15 9.50 -5.63
C ASP A 249 -23.08 8.53 -5.13
N GLY A 250 -21.80 8.95 -5.13
CA GLY A 250 -20.74 8.17 -4.50
C GLY A 250 -20.95 8.03 -3.01
N ALA A 251 -21.36 9.10 -2.32
CA ALA A 251 -21.71 9.03 -0.90
C ALA A 251 -22.84 8.02 -0.61
N ARG A 252 -23.87 7.96 -1.47
CA ARG A 252 -24.94 6.95 -1.38
C ARG A 252 -24.41 5.54 -1.60
N ALA A 253 -23.60 5.34 -2.62
CA ALA A 253 -22.98 4.05 -2.91
C ALA A 253 -22.10 3.56 -1.74
N LEU A 254 -21.32 4.45 -1.09
CA LEU A 254 -20.56 4.12 0.12
C LEU A 254 -21.45 3.73 1.31
N ALA A 255 -22.56 4.43 1.49
CA ALA A 255 -23.51 4.17 2.57
C ALA A 255 -24.21 2.80 2.42
N GLU A 256 -24.43 2.37 1.18
CA GLU A 256 -25.11 1.11 0.82
C GLU A 256 -24.13 -0.04 0.56
N ALA A 257 -22.81 0.23 0.55
CA ALA A 257 -21.81 -0.77 0.24
C ALA A 257 -21.81 -1.95 1.23
N PRO A 258 -21.56 -3.18 0.79
CA PRO A 258 -21.50 -4.35 1.67
C PRO A 258 -20.47 -4.22 2.81
N PHE A 259 -19.39 -3.47 2.56
CA PHE A 259 -18.33 -3.22 3.55
C PHE A 259 -18.63 -2.03 4.48
N ALA A 260 -19.71 -1.26 4.28
CA ALA A 260 -19.98 0.00 4.99
C ALA A 260 -19.91 -0.17 6.51
N GLY A 261 -20.57 -1.20 7.05
CA GLY A 261 -20.58 -1.50 8.50
C GLY A 261 -19.25 -2.00 9.06
N SER A 262 -18.32 -2.37 8.18
CA SER A 262 -17.00 -2.88 8.52
C SER A 262 -15.91 -1.80 8.50
N LEU A 263 -16.19 -0.61 7.94
CA LEU A 263 -15.23 0.49 7.81
C LEU A 263 -14.80 1.05 9.16
N ARG A 264 -13.49 1.09 9.39
CA ARG A 264 -12.86 1.75 10.53
C ARG A 264 -12.41 3.16 10.18
N ARG A 265 -12.08 3.40 8.90
CA ARG A 265 -11.59 4.69 8.40
C ARG A 265 -12.16 4.97 7.02
N LEU A 266 -12.77 6.13 6.84
CA LEU A 266 -13.21 6.65 5.56
C LEU A 266 -12.68 8.08 5.45
N LEU A 267 -11.78 8.33 4.50
CA LEU A 267 -11.22 9.65 4.25
C LEU A 267 -11.78 10.18 2.93
N ALA A 268 -12.46 11.32 2.99
CA ALA A 268 -12.91 12.10 1.83
C ALA A 268 -13.06 13.56 2.27
N HIS A 269 -12.84 14.51 1.37
CA HIS A 269 -13.13 15.92 1.67
C HIS A 269 -14.61 16.23 1.45
N ARG A 270 -15.13 17.26 2.14
CA ARG A 270 -16.51 17.76 1.98
C ARG A 270 -16.84 18.07 0.51
N GLN A 271 -15.90 18.67 -0.20
CA GLN A 271 -16.02 18.99 -1.63
C GLN A 271 -16.09 17.75 -2.52
N ASP A 272 -15.49 16.63 -2.11
CA ASP A 272 -15.48 15.40 -2.90
C ASP A 272 -16.87 14.74 -2.91
N VAL A 273 -17.65 14.89 -1.84
CA VAL A 273 -18.98 14.26 -1.66
C VAL A 273 -20.16 15.21 -1.88
N SER A 274 -19.94 16.53 -1.94
CA SER A 274 -20.96 17.60 -1.87
C SER A 274 -21.74 17.66 -0.54
N ASP A 275 -22.41 18.78 -0.29
CA ASP A 275 -23.29 18.99 0.88
C ASP A 275 -24.40 17.94 0.99
N ALA A 276 -24.93 17.50 -0.15
CA ALA A 276 -25.89 16.41 -0.17
C ALA A 276 -25.26 15.07 0.26
N GLY A 277 -24.02 14.79 -0.17
CA GLY A 277 -23.29 13.59 0.24
C GLY A 277 -22.92 13.60 1.71
N VAL A 278 -22.54 14.75 2.29
CA VAL A 278 -22.32 14.88 3.74
C VAL A 278 -23.57 14.45 4.52
N ARG A 279 -24.75 14.95 4.13
CA ARG A 279 -26.02 14.56 4.79
C ARG A 279 -26.31 13.07 4.68
N ILE A 280 -26.00 12.46 3.54
CA ILE A 280 -26.14 11.01 3.33
C ILE A 280 -25.21 10.26 4.29
N LEU A 281 -23.92 10.57 4.32
CA LEU A 281 -22.95 9.88 5.18
C LEU A 281 -23.23 10.10 6.68
N ALA A 282 -23.70 11.28 7.06
CA ALA A 282 -24.08 11.63 8.43
C ALA A 282 -25.31 10.83 8.95
N SER A 283 -26.20 10.43 8.04
CA SER A 283 -27.44 9.69 8.35
C SER A 283 -27.38 8.20 8.04
N ALA A 284 -26.37 7.74 7.29
CA ALA A 284 -26.20 6.36 6.86
C ALA A 284 -25.98 5.39 8.02
N THR A 285 -27.05 4.76 8.51
CA THR A 285 -27.02 3.82 9.65
C THR A 285 -26.10 2.62 9.42
N GLY A 286 -25.83 2.27 8.16
CA GLY A 286 -24.87 1.24 7.75
C GLY A 286 -23.41 1.58 8.07
N LEU A 287 -23.03 2.86 8.21
CA LEU A 287 -21.67 3.25 8.62
C LEU A 287 -21.51 3.23 10.15
N PRO A 288 -20.32 2.93 10.69
CA PRO A 288 -20.07 3.04 12.12
C PRO A 288 -20.31 4.43 12.70
N SER A 289 -20.75 4.47 13.97
CA SER A 289 -21.16 5.71 14.66
C SER A 289 -20.07 6.78 14.68
N ALA A 290 -18.80 6.39 14.80
CA ALA A 290 -17.66 7.30 14.76
C ALA A 290 -17.57 8.04 13.41
N LEU A 291 -17.70 7.32 12.29
CA LEU A 291 -17.68 7.93 10.96
C LEU A 291 -18.89 8.84 10.75
N ARG A 292 -20.09 8.41 11.14
CA ARG A 292 -21.29 9.26 11.06
C ARG A 292 -21.14 10.54 11.88
N SER A 293 -20.54 10.45 13.07
CA SER A 293 -20.34 11.59 13.96
C SER A 293 -19.38 12.61 13.36
N PHE A 294 -18.30 12.14 12.72
CA PHE A 294 -17.43 13.00 11.92
C PHE A 294 -18.21 13.75 10.84
N TRP A 295 -19.00 13.04 10.03
CA TRP A 295 -19.79 13.66 8.96
C TRP A 295 -20.91 14.59 9.44
N ARG A 296 -21.34 14.50 10.70
CA ARG A 296 -22.27 15.47 11.30
C ARG A 296 -21.59 16.76 11.76
N SER A 297 -20.27 16.73 11.95
CA SER A 297 -19.49 17.84 12.48
C SER A 297 -18.88 18.75 11.42
N VAL A 298 -18.94 18.35 10.14
CA VAL A 298 -18.35 19.03 8.98
C VAL A 298 -19.40 19.59 8.02
#